data_AF-A0AAI9U0S2-F1
#
_entry.id   AF-A0AAI9U0S2-F1
#
_cell.length_a   1.000
_cell.length_b   1.000
_cell.length_c   1.000
_cell.angle_alpha   90.00
_cell.angle_beta   90.00
_cell.angle_gamma   90.00
#
_symmetry.space_group_name_H-M   'P 1'
#
loop_
_entity.id
_entity.type
_entity.pdbx_description
1 polymer ?
#
loop_
_entity_poly.entity_id
_entity_poly.type
_entity_poly.pdbx_seq_one_letter_code
_entity_poly.pdbx_strand_id
1 'polypeptide(L)'
;MPDPQSPVAENLENLLTLVKDYNNFQNIGGYWEFGYDVGTGWKKLGVVTAGHAELLQGLKLELAKHLSFDTMDAEQKPCHRIRLHADHLKDSDAFVKGIRNIRNILCPKESRQTNKNFGAVWNDPNEMWPLYGITKSPYGFVCGLSPVFGIVTTGVHLNIYKRDANDSNKLWIFVAKRSDEKRTFSGMYDQCAAGGYQYACKSFGKANDTSAKECLKREVKEELTSSLSRRWLNDVKEASPIQFAVLRDERWGEDFLGAPELGVKIPFDLEVKEDPIFKPNPDEVESVEKKSVGEIVKDLLDRKFKPNSALVMIDFLIRHGCLGEISPGEILDEMNKMLQKHEIVNGLPHWSDVKS
;
A
#
# COMPACT_ATOMS: atom_id res chain seq x y z
N MET A 1 -22.54 -31.42 24.60
CA MET A 1 -21.96 -31.45 23.24
C MET A 1 -21.76 -29.99 22.85
N PRO A 2 -20.55 -29.54 22.50
CA PRO A 2 -20.40 -28.19 21.96
C PRO A 2 -21.19 -28.14 20.63
N ASP A 3 -21.97 -27.09 20.47
CA ASP A 3 -22.73 -26.80 19.26
C ASP A 3 -21.76 -26.76 18.06
N PRO A 4 -22.00 -27.48 16.95
CA PRO A 4 -21.20 -27.31 15.73
C PRO A 4 -21.25 -25.82 15.35
N GLN A 5 -20.08 -25.17 15.27
CA GLN A 5 -19.98 -23.75 14.93
C GLN A 5 -20.85 -23.46 13.70
N SER A 6 -21.76 -22.49 13.82
CA SER A 6 -22.60 -22.05 12.71
C SER A 6 -21.69 -21.64 11.53
N PRO A 7 -22.05 -21.92 10.25
CA PRO A 7 -21.26 -21.55 9.06
C PRO A 7 -20.84 -20.07 9.04
N VAL A 8 -21.62 -19.26 9.73
CA VAL A 8 -21.47 -17.83 9.97
C VAL A 8 -20.23 -17.53 10.85
N ALA A 9 -20.05 -18.25 11.97
CA ALA A 9 -18.89 -18.09 12.85
C ALA A 9 -17.60 -18.61 12.20
N GLU A 10 -17.71 -19.71 11.44
CA GLU A 10 -16.60 -20.26 10.66
C GLU A 10 -16.10 -19.25 9.60
N ASN A 11 -17.02 -18.56 8.91
CA ASN A 11 -16.65 -17.50 7.97
C ASN A 11 -15.90 -16.35 8.65
N LEU A 12 -16.29 -15.92 9.86
CA LEU A 12 -15.58 -14.85 10.57
C LEU A 12 -14.15 -15.25 10.97
N GLU A 13 -13.97 -16.47 11.47
CA GLU A 13 -12.64 -16.99 11.81
C GLU A 13 -11.74 -17.09 10.57
N ASN A 14 -12.31 -17.52 9.45
CA ASN A 14 -11.59 -17.58 8.18
C ASN A 14 -11.26 -16.18 7.63
N LEU A 15 -12.13 -15.18 7.81
CA LEU A 15 -11.85 -13.79 7.46
C LEU A 15 -10.76 -13.20 8.36
N LEU A 16 -10.79 -13.47 9.67
CA LEU A 16 -9.72 -13.08 10.60
C LEU A 16 -8.38 -13.70 10.19
N THR A 17 -8.40 -14.97 9.75
CA THR A 17 -7.22 -15.65 9.24
C THR A 17 -6.67 -14.97 7.98
N LEU A 18 -7.55 -14.57 7.06
CA LEU A 18 -7.15 -13.77 5.89
C LEU A 18 -6.52 -12.42 6.30
N VAL A 19 -7.11 -11.71 7.27
CA VAL A 19 -6.55 -10.46 7.80
C VAL A 19 -5.15 -10.70 8.37
N LYS A 20 -4.95 -11.79 9.12
CA LYS A 20 -3.63 -12.18 9.66
C LYS A 20 -2.62 -12.48 8.56
N ASP A 21 -3.01 -13.20 7.53
CA ASP A 21 -2.12 -13.54 6.42
C ASP A 21 -1.69 -12.31 5.62
N TYR A 22 -2.61 -11.37 5.38
CA TYR A 22 -2.33 -10.11 4.69
C TYR A 22 -1.80 -9.01 5.63
N ASN A 23 -1.48 -9.37 6.87
CA ASN A 23 -0.87 -8.51 7.85
C ASN A 23 0.21 -9.28 8.64
N ASN A 24 0.96 -10.15 7.96
CA ASN A 24 1.86 -11.12 8.60
C ASN A 24 3.25 -10.59 8.98
N PHE A 25 3.58 -9.33 8.69
CA PHE A 25 4.88 -8.75 9.03
C PHE A 25 4.85 -8.03 10.39
N GLN A 26 5.16 -8.76 11.46
CA GLN A 26 4.96 -8.27 12.84
C GLN A 26 6.24 -7.82 13.57
N ASN A 27 7.43 -8.21 13.11
CA ASN A 27 8.68 -7.80 13.74
C ASN A 27 9.76 -7.45 12.71
N ILE A 28 10.67 -6.57 13.10
CA ILE A 28 11.82 -6.15 12.28
C ILE A 28 13.11 -6.88 12.65
N GLY A 29 13.03 -7.98 13.41
CA GLY A 29 14.20 -8.73 13.84
C GLY A 29 15.00 -9.25 12.64
N GLY A 30 16.27 -8.89 12.54
CA GLY A 30 17.12 -9.25 11.40
C GLY A 30 16.97 -8.37 10.16
N TYR A 31 16.14 -7.32 10.21
CA TYR A 31 16.08 -6.30 9.16
C TYR A 31 17.02 -5.13 9.45
N TRP A 32 17.42 -4.44 8.38
CA TRP A 32 18.16 -3.20 8.45
C TRP A 32 17.21 -1.99 8.45
N GLU A 33 17.58 -0.93 9.14
CA GLU A 33 16.85 0.33 9.14
C GLU A 33 17.39 1.23 8.03
N PHE A 34 16.53 1.71 7.13
CA PHE A 34 16.87 2.79 6.22
C PHE A 34 16.50 4.13 6.86
N GLY A 35 17.42 5.08 6.89
CA GLY A 35 17.19 6.33 7.59
C GLY A 35 18.34 7.33 7.45
N TYR A 36 18.33 8.33 8.33
CA TYR A 36 19.34 9.38 8.36
C TYR A 36 19.52 9.94 9.77
N ASP A 37 20.63 10.65 9.99
CA ASP A 37 20.90 11.30 11.28
C ASP A 37 20.16 12.64 11.39
N VAL A 38 19.56 12.88 12.56
CA VAL A 38 18.90 14.15 12.93
C VAL A 38 19.53 14.65 14.22
N GLY A 39 20.43 15.64 14.11
CA GLY A 39 21.22 16.10 15.24
C GLY A 39 22.08 14.96 15.80
N THR A 40 21.82 14.54 17.04
CA THR A 40 22.47 13.37 17.67
C THR A 40 21.63 12.10 17.60
N GLY A 41 20.43 12.15 17.00
CA GLY A 41 19.49 11.04 16.91
C GLY A 41 19.43 10.38 15.53
N TRP A 42 18.68 9.29 15.45
CA TRP A 42 18.43 8.55 14.22
C TRP A 42 16.96 8.66 13.83
N LYS A 43 16.69 8.98 12.56
CA LYS A 43 15.34 8.99 11.98
C LYS A 43 15.19 7.86 10.98
N LYS A 44 14.32 6.91 11.30
CA LYS A 44 13.94 5.80 10.42
C LYS A 44 12.96 6.27 9.34
N LEU A 45 13.20 5.83 8.11
CA LEU A 45 12.38 6.08 6.92
C LEU A 45 11.81 4.79 6.32
N GLY A 46 12.47 3.65 6.53
CA GLY A 46 12.00 2.36 6.04
C GLY A 46 12.76 1.18 6.63
N VAL A 47 12.43 -0.02 6.16
CA VAL A 47 12.93 -1.29 6.67
C VAL A 47 13.40 -2.17 5.51
N VAL A 48 14.64 -2.65 5.56
CA VAL A 48 15.32 -3.36 4.45
C VAL A 48 15.61 -4.79 4.86
N THR A 49 15.33 -5.76 4.00
CA THR A 49 15.64 -7.18 4.27
C THR A 49 17.15 -7.38 4.41
N ALA A 50 17.58 -8.42 5.13
CA ALA A 50 19.00 -8.79 5.20
C ALA A 50 19.60 -9.01 3.79
N GLY A 51 18.89 -9.74 2.92
CA GLY A 51 19.33 -9.99 1.55
C GLY A 51 19.49 -8.72 0.71
N HIS A 52 18.53 -7.77 0.78
CA HIS A 52 18.68 -6.48 0.11
C HIS A 52 19.82 -5.66 0.70
N ALA A 53 20.02 -5.68 2.02
CA ALA A 53 21.13 -5.01 2.66
C ALA A 53 22.50 -5.60 2.25
N GLU A 54 22.60 -6.92 2.10
CA GLU A 54 23.81 -7.60 1.58
C GLU A 54 24.10 -7.17 0.14
N LEU A 55 23.09 -7.14 -0.73
CA LEU A 55 23.22 -6.66 -2.11
C LEU A 55 23.69 -5.19 -2.15
N LEU A 56 23.11 -4.32 -1.31
CA LEU A 56 23.52 -2.92 -1.21
C LEU A 56 24.98 -2.78 -0.71
N GLN A 57 25.38 -3.56 0.29
CA GLN A 57 26.75 -3.59 0.80
C GLN A 57 27.76 -4.11 -0.24
N GLY A 58 27.33 -5.00 -1.13
CA GLY A 58 28.11 -5.45 -2.28
C GLY A 58 28.47 -4.33 -3.26
N LEU A 59 27.67 -3.24 -3.27
CA LEU A 59 27.85 -2.04 -4.10
C LEU A 59 28.34 -0.82 -3.29
N LYS A 60 28.94 -1.05 -2.12
CA LYS A 60 29.29 0.03 -1.18
C LYS A 60 30.24 1.09 -1.77
N LEU A 61 31.11 0.71 -2.71
CA LEU A 61 32.07 1.64 -3.31
C LEU A 61 31.35 2.61 -4.27
N GLU A 62 30.45 2.08 -5.08
CA GLU A 62 29.60 2.83 -6.01
C GLU A 62 28.60 3.71 -5.26
N LEU A 63 28.07 3.21 -4.13
CA LEU A 63 27.09 3.90 -3.29
C LEU A 63 27.71 4.87 -2.27
N ALA A 64 29.04 4.96 -2.14
CA ALA A 64 29.70 5.70 -1.06
C ALA A 64 29.33 7.20 -0.96
N LYS A 65 28.89 7.81 -2.06
CA LYS A 65 28.41 9.21 -2.09
C LYS A 65 26.95 9.38 -1.65
N HIS A 66 26.24 8.27 -1.48
CA HIS A 66 24.79 8.22 -1.32
C HIS A 66 24.37 7.53 -0.03
N LEU A 67 24.99 6.39 0.28
CA LEU A 67 24.66 5.54 1.41
C LEU A 67 25.92 5.13 2.18
N SER A 68 25.77 4.99 3.50
CA SER A 68 26.72 4.28 4.36
C SER A 68 26.00 3.18 5.15
N PHE A 69 26.78 2.22 5.64
CA PHE A 69 26.28 1.02 6.32
C PHE A 69 26.91 0.93 7.69
N ASP A 70 26.09 1.09 8.73
CA ASP A 70 26.55 1.07 10.11
C ASP A 70 26.17 -0.25 10.77
N THR A 71 27.16 -0.86 11.40
CA THR A 71 27.00 -2.06 12.24
C THR A 71 27.10 -1.77 13.74
N MET A 72 27.49 -0.54 14.09
CA MET A 72 27.59 -0.02 15.46
C MET A 72 27.02 1.39 15.51
N ASP A 73 26.25 1.70 16.56
CA ASP A 73 25.77 3.05 16.79
C ASP A 73 26.80 3.94 17.53
N ALA A 74 26.43 5.19 17.81
CA ALA A 74 27.29 6.15 18.49
C ALA A 74 27.71 5.72 19.92
N GLU A 75 26.97 4.79 20.53
CA GLU A 75 27.24 4.21 21.86
C GLU A 75 27.97 2.85 21.77
N GLN A 76 28.47 2.47 20.59
CA GLN A 76 29.11 1.18 20.32
C GLN A 76 28.21 -0.04 20.52
N LYS A 77 26.88 0.14 20.43
CA LYS A 77 25.93 -0.97 20.44
C LYS A 77 25.72 -1.50 19.01
N PRO A 78 25.57 -2.82 18.82
CA PRO A 78 25.27 -3.38 17.51
C PRO A 78 24.03 -2.73 16.90
N CYS A 79 24.14 -2.29 15.65
CA CYS A 79 23.02 -1.80 14.87
C CYS A 79 23.09 -2.33 13.43
N HIS A 80 22.02 -2.14 12.67
CA HIS A 80 21.96 -2.49 11.26
C HIS A 80 21.29 -1.34 10.53
N ARG A 81 22.08 -0.34 10.13
CA ARG A 81 21.56 0.90 9.52
C ARG A 81 22.13 1.13 8.13
N ILE A 82 21.25 1.49 7.21
CA ILE A 82 21.58 2.03 5.90
C ILE A 82 21.30 3.53 5.98
N ARG A 83 22.35 4.32 6.14
CA ARG A 83 22.28 5.77 6.33
C ARG A 83 22.33 6.48 5.00
N LEU A 84 21.34 7.34 4.75
CA LEU A 84 21.33 8.28 3.64
C LEU A 84 22.26 9.47 3.92
N HIS A 85 23.12 9.79 2.95
CA HIS A 85 24.08 10.89 3.07
C HIS A 85 23.39 12.26 3.21
N ALA A 86 23.91 13.11 4.10
CA ALA A 86 23.31 14.41 4.44
C ALA A 86 23.18 15.38 3.25
N ASP A 87 24.03 15.22 2.22
CA ASP A 87 23.91 16.02 0.99
C ASP A 87 22.57 15.84 0.27
N HIS A 88 21.90 14.71 0.46
CA HIS A 88 20.58 14.43 -0.12
C HIS A 88 19.43 15.02 0.70
N LEU A 89 19.69 15.61 1.85
CA LEU A 89 18.67 16.14 2.75
C LEU A 89 18.53 17.67 2.70
N LYS A 90 19.35 18.34 1.88
CA LYS A 90 19.39 19.80 1.75
C LYS A 90 18.05 20.38 1.30
N ASP A 91 17.43 19.74 0.31
CA ASP A 91 16.12 20.09 -0.25
C ASP A 91 15.52 18.90 -1.01
N SER A 92 14.28 19.04 -1.49
CA SER A 92 13.57 17.99 -2.21
C SER A 92 14.25 17.60 -3.53
N ASP A 93 14.90 18.52 -4.23
CA ASP A 93 15.53 18.26 -5.51
C ASP A 93 16.85 17.48 -5.32
N ALA A 94 17.63 17.83 -4.31
CA ALA A 94 18.83 17.10 -3.89
C ALA A 94 18.48 15.66 -3.46
N PHE A 95 17.37 15.49 -2.76
CA PHE A 95 16.85 14.18 -2.37
C PHE A 95 16.48 13.33 -3.58
N VAL A 96 15.61 13.85 -4.46
CA VAL A 96 15.16 13.14 -5.66
C VAL A 96 16.36 12.77 -6.55
N LYS A 97 17.32 13.67 -6.75
CA LYS A 97 18.57 13.38 -7.48
C LYS A 97 19.36 12.24 -6.82
N GLY A 98 19.49 12.25 -5.50
CA GLY A 98 20.16 11.20 -4.74
C GLY A 98 19.51 9.83 -4.93
N ILE A 99 18.20 9.73 -4.71
CA ILE A 99 17.44 8.48 -4.88
C ILE A 99 17.51 7.96 -6.31
N ARG A 100 17.48 8.85 -7.32
CA ARG A 100 17.65 8.46 -8.72
C ARG A 100 19.06 7.96 -9.03
N ASN A 101 20.09 8.58 -8.46
CA ASN A 101 21.46 8.11 -8.63
C ASN A 101 21.64 6.73 -8.00
N ILE A 102 21.09 6.50 -6.80
CA ILE A 102 21.01 5.18 -6.18
C ILE A 102 20.33 4.20 -7.14
N ARG A 103 19.14 4.52 -7.66
CA ARG A 103 18.43 3.67 -8.63
C ARG A 103 19.30 3.29 -9.83
N ASN A 104 20.03 4.25 -10.40
CA ASN A 104 20.86 4.01 -11.58
C ASN A 104 22.05 3.08 -11.27
N ILE A 105 22.58 3.13 -10.05
CA ILE A 105 23.62 2.20 -9.57
C ILE A 105 23.03 0.79 -9.37
N LEU A 106 21.83 0.69 -8.79
CA LEU A 106 21.19 -0.60 -8.52
C LEU A 106 20.62 -1.28 -9.78
N CYS A 107 20.28 -0.49 -10.80
CA CYS A 107 19.69 -0.95 -12.06
C CYS A 107 20.29 -0.21 -13.26
N PRO A 108 21.56 -0.46 -13.60
CA PRO A 108 22.20 0.16 -14.75
C PRO A 108 21.52 -0.29 -16.04
N LYS A 109 21.30 0.64 -16.98
CA LYS A 109 20.55 0.40 -18.24
C LYS A 109 21.08 -0.78 -19.05
N GLU A 110 22.36 -1.11 -18.92
CA GLU A 110 23.06 -2.16 -19.66
C GLU A 110 22.90 -3.57 -19.06
N SER A 111 22.28 -3.71 -17.88
CA SER A 111 22.48 -4.90 -17.03
C SER A 111 21.29 -5.85 -16.92
N ARG A 112 20.26 -5.78 -17.78
CA ARG A 112 19.03 -6.62 -17.70
C ARG A 112 19.21 -8.16 -17.65
N GLN A 113 20.45 -8.68 -17.56
CA GLN A 113 20.80 -10.11 -17.61
C GLN A 113 21.88 -10.56 -16.59
N THR A 114 22.16 -9.83 -15.49
CA THR A 114 23.15 -10.30 -14.49
C THR A 114 22.53 -10.61 -13.12
N ASN A 115 23.05 -11.65 -12.45
CA ASN A 115 22.69 -12.06 -11.08
C ASN A 115 23.13 -11.05 -9.99
N LYS A 116 23.53 -9.84 -10.37
CA LYS A 116 23.99 -8.76 -9.46
C LYS A 116 23.02 -7.58 -9.40
N ASN A 117 21.84 -7.72 -10.00
CA ASN A 117 20.83 -6.68 -10.03
C ASN A 117 19.70 -6.97 -9.06
N PHE A 118 19.06 -5.91 -8.56
CA PHE A 118 17.82 -5.96 -7.76
C PHE A 118 16.59 -6.41 -8.57
N GLY A 119 16.79 -7.21 -9.63
CA GLY A 119 15.75 -7.51 -10.60
C GLY A 119 15.19 -6.27 -11.27
N ALA A 120 14.02 -6.38 -11.89
CA ALA A 120 13.35 -5.25 -12.50
C ALA A 120 12.69 -4.37 -11.42
N VAL A 121 13.51 -3.55 -10.72
CA VAL A 121 13.08 -2.27 -10.14
C VAL A 121 12.18 -1.62 -11.17
N TRP A 122 10.92 -1.36 -10.79
CA TRP A 122 9.83 -0.98 -11.68
C TRP A 122 10.29 -0.17 -12.91
N ASN A 123 9.83 -0.60 -14.09
CA ASN A 123 10.34 -0.14 -15.38
C ASN A 123 10.18 1.36 -15.60
N ASP A 124 9.25 2.02 -14.91
CA ASP A 124 9.07 3.46 -15.02
C ASP A 124 10.04 4.20 -14.08
N PRO A 125 11.14 4.79 -14.60
CA PRO A 125 12.05 5.56 -13.78
C PRO A 125 11.48 6.90 -13.34
N ASN A 126 10.30 7.31 -13.83
CA ASN A 126 9.70 8.62 -13.60
C ASN A 126 8.52 8.57 -12.64
N GLU A 127 7.99 7.39 -12.32
CA GLU A 127 6.96 7.27 -11.30
C GLU A 127 7.58 7.45 -9.90
N MET A 128 6.99 8.36 -9.12
CA MET A 128 7.47 8.71 -7.79
C MET A 128 6.31 8.75 -6.83
N TRP A 129 6.56 8.23 -5.64
CA TRP A 129 5.64 8.27 -4.51
C TRP A 129 6.17 9.24 -3.45
N PRO A 130 5.28 9.84 -2.64
CA PRO A 130 5.72 10.70 -1.54
C PRO A 130 6.39 9.88 -0.44
N LEU A 131 7.55 10.34 0.02
CA LEU A 131 8.19 9.90 1.26
C LEU A 131 8.06 11.00 2.30
N TYR A 132 7.54 10.62 3.47
CA TYR A 132 7.32 11.52 4.60
C TYR A 132 8.48 11.47 5.61
N GLY A 133 8.50 12.43 6.54
CA GLY A 133 9.38 12.37 7.72
C GLY A 133 10.72 13.09 7.63
N ILE A 134 11.07 13.66 6.47
CA ILE A 134 12.26 14.51 6.31
C ILE A 134 11.94 15.96 6.70
N THR A 135 10.83 16.47 6.17
CA THR A 135 10.26 17.79 6.52
C THR A 135 8.76 17.64 6.75
N LYS A 136 8.04 18.75 6.97
CA LYS A 136 6.57 18.74 6.98
C LYS A 136 5.97 18.39 5.61
N SER A 137 6.68 18.67 4.53
CA SER A 137 6.28 18.32 3.17
C SER A 137 6.98 17.03 2.71
N PRO A 138 6.30 16.15 1.95
CA PRO A 138 6.92 14.95 1.43
C PRO A 138 7.98 15.26 0.36
N TYR A 139 8.97 14.38 0.24
CA TYR A 139 9.93 14.36 -0.86
C TYR A 139 9.60 13.22 -1.81
N GLY A 140 10.05 13.31 -3.06
CA GLY A 140 9.81 12.26 -4.06
C GLY A 140 10.74 11.06 -3.88
N PHE A 141 10.16 9.86 -3.85
CA PHE A 141 10.89 8.61 -3.82
C PHE A 141 10.53 7.77 -5.06
N VAL A 142 11.54 7.23 -5.75
CA VAL A 142 11.29 6.44 -6.96
C VAL A 142 10.54 5.16 -6.60
N CYS A 143 9.36 4.95 -7.17
CA CYS A 143 8.44 3.88 -6.75
C CYS A 143 9.10 2.50 -6.78
N GLY A 144 9.94 2.25 -7.80
CA GLY A 144 10.63 0.97 -7.99
C GLY A 144 11.58 0.60 -6.87
N LEU A 145 12.08 1.58 -6.10
CA LEU A 145 12.95 1.35 -4.95
C LEU A 145 12.17 1.10 -3.66
N SER A 146 10.85 1.34 -3.65
CA SER A 146 10.03 1.18 -2.44
C SER A 146 10.12 -0.23 -1.83
N PRO A 147 10.08 -1.34 -2.59
CA PRO A 147 10.24 -2.67 -2.03
C PRO A 147 11.65 -2.94 -1.47
N VAL A 148 12.67 -2.27 -2.02
CA VAL A 148 14.07 -2.42 -1.57
C VAL A 148 14.26 -1.73 -0.22
N PHE A 149 13.77 -0.49 -0.10
CA PHE A 149 13.95 0.32 1.10
C PHE A 149 12.82 0.19 2.14
N GLY A 150 11.76 -0.55 1.83
CA GLY A 150 10.60 -0.81 2.68
C GLY A 150 10.02 0.46 3.30
N ILE A 151 9.78 1.48 2.49
CA ILE A 151 9.10 2.71 2.91
C ILE A 151 7.60 2.47 3.02
N VAL A 152 6.91 3.29 3.83
CA VAL A 152 5.45 3.25 3.91
C VAL A 152 4.83 3.86 2.64
N THR A 153 3.96 3.11 1.99
CA THR A 153 3.20 3.57 0.82
C THR A 153 1.81 4.03 1.24
N THR A 154 1.33 5.15 0.69
CA THR A 154 -0.02 5.66 0.94
C THR A 154 -0.86 5.61 -0.33
N GLY A 155 -2.11 5.18 -0.23
CA GLY A 155 -3.04 5.16 -1.37
C GLY A 155 -4.49 5.34 -0.95
N VAL A 156 -5.36 5.55 -1.92
CA VAL A 156 -6.81 5.71 -1.74
C VAL A 156 -7.55 4.56 -2.38
N HIS A 157 -8.72 4.22 -1.84
CA HIS A 157 -9.57 3.16 -2.37
C HIS A 157 -11.03 3.61 -2.34
N LEU A 158 -11.75 3.50 -3.46
CA LEU A 158 -13.16 3.89 -3.59
C LEU A 158 -14.08 2.67 -3.52
N ASN A 159 -14.79 2.50 -2.41
CA ASN A 159 -15.92 1.60 -2.31
C ASN A 159 -17.15 2.30 -2.90
N ILE A 160 -17.79 1.67 -3.89
CA ILE A 160 -19.07 2.12 -4.43
C ILE A 160 -20.11 1.08 -4.05
N TYR A 161 -21.23 1.53 -3.47
CA TYR A 161 -22.26 0.63 -3.01
C TYR A 161 -23.65 1.25 -3.15
N LYS A 162 -24.67 0.41 -3.12
CA LYS A 162 -26.08 0.78 -3.18
C LYS A 162 -26.86 -0.03 -2.15
N ARG A 163 -27.74 0.62 -1.40
CA ARG A 163 -28.70 -0.08 -0.52
C ARG A 163 -29.78 -0.75 -1.36
N ASP A 164 -30.20 -1.94 -0.94
CA ASP A 164 -31.33 -2.62 -1.59
C ASP A 164 -32.60 -1.78 -1.42
N ALA A 165 -33.41 -1.69 -2.48
CA ALA A 165 -34.62 -0.89 -2.47
C ALA A 165 -35.69 -1.43 -1.51
N ASN A 166 -35.68 -2.74 -1.25
CA ASN A 166 -36.65 -3.42 -0.40
C ASN A 166 -36.14 -3.65 1.03
N ASP A 167 -34.82 -3.53 1.25
CA ASP A 167 -34.19 -3.78 2.54
C ASP A 167 -32.92 -2.91 2.70
N SER A 168 -33.04 -1.80 3.42
CA SER A 168 -31.92 -0.85 3.60
C SER A 168 -30.72 -1.42 4.37
N ASN A 169 -30.89 -2.58 5.01
CA ASN A 169 -29.81 -3.29 5.70
C ASN A 169 -29.00 -4.17 4.73
N LYS A 170 -29.51 -4.42 3.52
CA LYS A 170 -28.78 -5.14 2.47
C LYS A 170 -28.07 -4.18 1.54
N LEU A 171 -26.81 -4.51 1.24
CA LEU A 171 -25.97 -3.75 0.33
C LEU A 171 -25.65 -4.57 -0.92
N TRP A 172 -25.67 -3.86 -2.05
CA TRP A 172 -24.99 -4.25 -3.26
C TRP A 172 -23.68 -3.47 -3.35
N ILE A 173 -22.58 -4.17 -3.59
CA ILE A 173 -21.24 -3.60 -3.66
C ILE A 173 -20.74 -3.73 -5.09
N PHE A 174 -20.19 -2.66 -5.63
CA PHE A 174 -19.56 -2.68 -6.94
C PHE A 174 -18.06 -2.92 -6.74
N VAL A 175 -17.50 -3.89 -7.47
CA VAL A 175 -16.08 -4.26 -7.40
C VAL A 175 -15.47 -4.32 -8.79
N ALA A 176 -14.25 -3.83 -8.93
CA ALA A 176 -13.52 -3.90 -10.18
C ALA A 176 -12.77 -5.22 -10.28
N LYS A 177 -12.80 -5.85 -11.45
CA LYS A 177 -11.88 -6.93 -11.80
C LYS A 177 -10.70 -6.33 -12.54
N ARG A 178 -9.49 -6.56 -12.01
CA ARG A 178 -8.24 -5.99 -12.55
C ARG A 178 -7.97 -6.56 -13.94
N SER A 179 -7.51 -5.70 -14.85
CA SER A 179 -7.13 -6.12 -16.20
C SER A 179 -6.08 -7.23 -16.19
N ASP A 180 -6.16 -8.14 -17.16
CA ASP A 180 -5.21 -9.22 -17.30
C ASP A 180 -3.78 -8.71 -17.60
N GLU A 181 -3.68 -7.50 -18.15
CA GLU A 181 -2.43 -6.79 -18.48
C GLU A 181 -1.70 -6.21 -17.25
N LYS A 182 -2.33 -6.22 -16.07
CA LYS A 182 -1.67 -5.74 -14.84
C LYS A 182 -0.50 -6.66 -14.46
N ARG A 183 0.69 -6.08 -14.25
CA ARG A 183 1.90 -6.83 -13.84
C ARG A 183 1.72 -7.70 -12.59
N THR A 184 0.93 -7.23 -11.62
CA THR A 184 0.70 -7.94 -10.35
C THR A 184 -0.80 -8.06 -10.09
N PHE A 185 -1.21 -9.21 -9.56
CA PHE A 185 -2.60 -9.49 -9.20
C PHE A 185 -3.57 -9.28 -10.37
N SER A 186 -3.16 -9.69 -11.57
CA SER A 186 -3.98 -9.76 -12.78
C SER A 186 -5.24 -10.60 -12.54
N GLY A 187 -6.39 -10.16 -13.05
CA GLY A 187 -7.69 -10.84 -12.91
C GLY A 187 -8.31 -10.86 -11.51
N MET A 188 -7.63 -10.34 -10.48
CA MET A 188 -8.14 -10.28 -9.10
C MET A 188 -9.11 -9.11 -8.88
N TYR A 189 -9.97 -9.22 -7.87
CA TYR A 189 -10.87 -8.14 -7.47
C TYR A 189 -10.13 -7.02 -6.73
N ASP A 190 -10.57 -5.79 -6.98
CA ASP A 190 -10.10 -4.55 -6.39
C ASP A 190 -11.31 -3.62 -6.10
N GLN A 191 -11.06 -2.50 -5.44
CA GLN A 191 -12.06 -1.44 -5.34
C GLN A 191 -12.32 -0.80 -6.72
N CYS A 192 -13.48 -0.15 -6.89
CA CYS A 192 -13.85 0.43 -8.18
C CYS A 192 -12.83 1.46 -8.71
N ALA A 193 -12.17 2.19 -7.82
CA ALA A 193 -11.00 2.98 -8.15
C ALA A 193 -9.99 2.90 -7.00
N ALA A 194 -8.73 2.58 -7.27
CA ALA A 194 -7.70 2.49 -6.24
C ALA A 194 -6.29 2.76 -6.75
N GLY A 195 -5.51 3.52 -5.99
CA GLY A 195 -4.11 3.73 -6.32
C GLY A 195 -3.32 4.54 -5.31
N GLY A 196 -2.00 4.55 -5.53
CA GLY A 196 -1.03 5.19 -4.65
C GLY A 196 -0.93 6.69 -4.90
N TYR A 197 -0.54 7.45 -3.89
CA TYR A 197 -0.23 8.86 -4.06
C TYR A 197 0.94 9.03 -5.03
N GLN A 198 0.81 9.99 -5.93
CA GLN A 198 1.86 10.38 -6.86
C GLN A 198 2.52 11.66 -6.40
N TYR A 199 3.84 11.72 -6.58
CA TYR A 199 4.65 12.91 -6.31
C TYR A 199 5.29 13.41 -7.60
N ALA A 200 5.33 14.73 -7.78
CA ALA A 200 6.15 15.36 -8.81
C ALA A 200 6.87 16.60 -8.28
N CYS A 201 8.11 16.78 -8.74
CA CYS A 201 8.85 18.03 -8.61
C CYS A 201 9.00 18.68 -10.00
N LYS A 202 9.71 19.81 -10.08
CA LYS A 202 9.89 20.54 -11.36
C LYS A 202 10.50 19.70 -12.48
N SER A 203 11.27 18.66 -12.15
CA SER A 203 12.06 17.90 -13.13
C SER A 203 11.62 16.44 -13.28
N PHE A 204 10.81 15.92 -12.37
CA PHE A 204 10.47 14.50 -12.32
C PHE A 204 9.06 14.27 -11.79
N GLY A 205 8.45 13.14 -12.15
CA GLY A 205 7.10 12.77 -11.71
C GLY A 205 6.05 13.12 -12.76
N LYS A 206 4.96 12.35 -12.77
CA LYS A 206 3.87 12.53 -13.75
C LYS A 206 2.69 13.31 -13.18
N ALA A 207 2.45 13.15 -11.89
CA ALA A 207 1.35 13.77 -11.15
C ALA A 207 1.81 14.11 -9.74
N ASN A 208 1.16 15.09 -9.12
CA ASN A 208 1.47 15.52 -7.76
C ASN A 208 0.18 15.66 -6.96
N ASP A 209 -0.14 14.64 -6.18
CA ASP A 209 -1.33 14.63 -5.35
C ASP A 209 -1.07 15.41 -4.05
N THR A 210 -1.79 16.51 -3.82
CA THR A 210 -1.62 17.32 -2.60
C THR A 210 -2.61 16.94 -1.50
N SER A 211 -3.59 16.08 -1.80
CA SER A 211 -4.57 15.56 -0.84
C SER A 211 -5.15 14.20 -1.26
N ALA A 212 -5.78 13.50 -0.31
CA ALA A 212 -6.45 12.23 -0.56
C ALA A 212 -7.55 12.36 -1.62
N LYS A 213 -8.32 13.45 -1.58
CA LYS A 213 -9.37 13.73 -2.57
C LYS A 213 -8.83 13.99 -3.97
N GLU A 214 -7.64 14.57 -4.10
CA GLU A 214 -7.00 14.76 -5.41
C GLU A 214 -6.48 13.44 -5.98
N CYS A 215 -5.80 12.63 -5.16
CA CYS A 215 -5.42 11.26 -5.53
C CYS A 215 -6.66 10.48 -6.00
N LEU A 216 -7.76 10.51 -5.22
CA LEU A 216 -9.00 9.81 -5.56
C LEU A 216 -9.61 10.27 -6.89
N LYS A 217 -9.60 11.58 -7.18
CA LYS A 217 -10.05 12.11 -8.47
C LYS A 217 -9.23 11.58 -9.63
N ARG A 218 -7.91 11.49 -9.45
CA ARG A 218 -6.98 10.97 -10.46
C ARG A 218 -7.26 9.50 -10.73
N GLU A 219 -7.32 8.67 -9.69
CA GLU A 219 -7.60 7.22 -9.83
C GLU A 219 -8.96 6.96 -10.49
N VAL A 220 -10.02 7.69 -10.09
CA VAL A 220 -11.34 7.58 -10.75
C VAL A 220 -11.28 7.95 -12.23
N LYS A 221 -10.49 8.97 -12.58
CA LYS A 221 -10.32 9.37 -13.98
C LYS A 221 -9.54 8.32 -14.79
N GLU A 222 -8.56 7.68 -14.18
CA GLU A 222 -7.69 6.67 -14.79
C GLU A 222 -8.39 5.31 -14.95
N GLU A 223 -9.19 4.88 -13.96
CA GLU A 223 -9.77 3.53 -13.92
C GLU A 223 -11.24 3.47 -14.34
N LEU A 224 -12.04 4.52 -14.11
CA LEU A 224 -13.50 4.53 -14.34
C LEU A 224 -13.97 5.65 -15.29
N THR A 225 -13.24 5.89 -16.38
CA THR A 225 -13.49 6.94 -17.39
C THR A 225 -14.94 7.43 -17.50
N SER A 226 -15.26 8.56 -16.86
CA SER A 226 -16.59 9.22 -16.92
C SER A 226 -17.79 8.39 -16.41
N SER A 227 -17.56 7.41 -15.53
CA SER A 227 -18.61 6.55 -14.97
C SER A 227 -19.43 7.20 -13.86
N LEU A 228 -18.86 8.22 -13.19
CA LEU A 228 -19.47 8.84 -12.02
C LEU A 228 -20.04 10.23 -12.34
N SER A 229 -21.10 10.62 -11.60
CA SER A 229 -21.74 11.93 -11.79
C SER A 229 -20.77 13.08 -11.51
N ARG A 230 -20.95 14.26 -12.11
CA ARG A 230 -20.09 15.43 -11.85
C ARG A 230 -20.02 15.86 -10.37
N ARG A 231 -20.94 15.39 -9.52
CA ARG A 231 -21.00 15.72 -8.08
C ARG A 231 -20.57 14.58 -7.16
N TRP A 232 -20.09 13.45 -7.69
CA TRP A 232 -19.75 12.26 -6.88
C TRP A 232 -18.79 12.59 -5.72
N LEU A 233 -17.87 13.52 -5.91
CA LEU A 233 -16.92 13.95 -4.88
C LEU A 233 -17.58 14.69 -3.70
N ASN A 234 -18.75 15.30 -3.90
CA ASN A 234 -19.51 15.92 -2.81
C ASN A 234 -20.21 14.87 -1.94
N ASP A 235 -20.51 13.71 -2.53
CA ASP A 235 -21.29 12.65 -1.90
C ASP A 235 -20.38 11.56 -1.28
N VAL A 236 -19.11 11.50 -1.71
CA VAL A 236 -18.12 10.54 -1.18
C VAL A 236 -17.68 10.90 0.24
N LYS A 237 -17.61 9.89 1.11
CA LYS A 237 -17.19 10.03 2.51
C LYS A 237 -15.82 9.39 2.72
N GLU A 238 -14.87 10.14 3.27
CA GLU A 238 -13.57 9.61 3.73
C GLU A 238 -13.81 8.78 5.00
N ALA A 239 -13.31 7.55 5.03
CA ALA A 239 -13.31 6.70 6.21
C ALA A 239 -11.95 6.80 6.93
N SER A 240 -11.85 6.16 8.11
CA SER A 240 -10.57 6.07 8.81
C SER A 240 -9.56 5.26 7.98
N PRO A 241 -8.29 5.71 7.85
CA PRO A 241 -7.28 4.94 7.14
C PRO A 241 -7.02 3.59 7.82
N ILE A 242 -6.74 2.57 7.01
CA ILE A 242 -6.25 1.28 7.48
C ILE A 242 -4.73 1.19 7.31
N GLN A 243 -4.08 0.42 8.16
CA GLN A 243 -2.66 0.12 8.13
C GLN A 243 -2.45 -1.39 7.97
N PHE A 244 -1.42 -1.77 7.23
CA PHE A 244 -1.02 -3.16 7.12
C PHE A 244 0.47 -3.28 6.80
N ALA A 245 1.02 -4.43 7.15
CA ALA A 245 2.34 -4.84 6.75
C ALA A 245 2.33 -6.32 6.35
N VAL A 246 2.68 -6.60 5.09
CA VAL A 246 2.67 -7.97 4.55
C VAL A 246 4.01 -8.29 3.90
N LEU A 247 4.50 -9.50 4.13
CA LEU A 247 5.65 -10.02 3.40
C LEU A 247 5.24 -10.38 1.98
N ARG A 248 5.97 -9.86 1.00
CA ARG A 248 5.79 -10.22 -0.41
C ARG A 248 6.14 -11.69 -0.61
N ASP A 249 5.25 -12.41 -1.27
CA ASP A 249 5.48 -13.77 -1.77
C ASP A 249 5.62 -13.75 -3.31
N GLU A 250 5.68 -14.94 -3.92
CA GLU A 250 5.80 -15.13 -5.36
C GLU A 250 4.79 -14.33 -6.21
N ARG A 251 3.61 -13.98 -5.66
CA ARG A 251 2.57 -13.22 -6.36
C ARG A 251 2.98 -11.78 -6.67
N TRP A 252 3.99 -11.24 -5.98
CA TRP A 252 4.59 -9.93 -6.26
C TRP A 252 5.77 -9.98 -7.24
N GLY A 253 6.14 -11.18 -7.71
CA GLY A 253 7.32 -11.45 -8.52
C GLY A 253 8.55 -11.85 -7.68
N GLU A 254 9.46 -12.59 -8.29
CA GLU A 254 10.63 -13.19 -7.62
C GLU A 254 11.61 -12.15 -7.05
N ASP A 255 11.70 -10.97 -7.68
CA ASP A 255 12.68 -9.92 -7.37
C ASP A 255 12.55 -9.33 -5.96
N PHE A 256 11.40 -9.49 -5.29
CA PHE A 256 11.10 -8.85 -4.00
C PHE A 256 10.59 -9.83 -2.93
N LEU A 257 10.87 -11.13 -3.08
CA LEU A 257 10.45 -12.15 -2.13
C LEU A 257 10.94 -11.81 -0.71
N GLY A 258 10.03 -11.82 0.26
CA GLY A 258 10.32 -11.52 1.67
C GLY A 258 10.52 -10.04 2.01
N ALA A 259 10.47 -9.13 1.03
CA ALA A 259 10.42 -7.70 1.31
C ALA A 259 9.03 -7.29 1.82
N PRO A 260 8.95 -6.45 2.86
CA PRO A 260 7.67 -6.01 3.38
C PRO A 260 7.03 -4.98 2.44
N GLU A 261 5.74 -5.14 2.16
CA GLU A 261 4.86 -4.05 1.74
C GLU A 261 4.25 -3.42 2.98
N LEU A 262 4.66 -2.18 3.26
CA LEU A 262 4.13 -1.36 4.35
C LEU A 262 3.14 -0.36 3.75
N GLY A 263 1.91 -0.34 4.26
CA GLY A 263 0.84 0.41 3.62
C GLY A 263 -0.08 1.14 4.58
N VAL A 264 -0.47 2.35 4.17
CA VAL A 264 -1.63 3.07 4.69
C VAL A 264 -2.62 3.25 3.54
N LYS A 265 -3.84 2.72 3.65
CA LYS A 265 -4.89 2.92 2.66
C LYS A 265 -6.00 3.77 3.24
N ILE A 266 -6.48 4.74 2.47
CA ILE A 266 -7.54 5.67 2.85
C ILE A 266 -8.81 5.27 2.10
N PRO A 267 -9.78 4.61 2.77
CA PRO A 267 -11.02 4.23 2.12
C PRO A 267 -11.93 5.44 1.93
N PHE A 268 -12.64 5.44 0.81
CA PHE A 268 -13.68 6.39 0.46
C PHE A 268 -14.94 5.62 0.10
N ASP A 269 -16.06 5.98 0.67
CA ASP A 269 -17.33 5.31 0.44
C ASP A 269 -18.28 6.23 -0.33
N LEU A 270 -18.76 5.74 -1.47
CA LEU A 270 -19.76 6.41 -2.31
C LEU A 270 -21.04 5.57 -2.37
N GLU A 271 -22.08 6.05 -1.70
CA GLU A 271 -23.42 5.48 -1.82
C GLU A 271 -24.10 6.02 -3.09
N VAL A 272 -24.50 5.13 -3.99
CA VAL A 272 -25.21 5.49 -5.22
C VAL A 272 -26.69 5.12 -5.13
N LYS A 273 -27.55 6.00 -5.63
CA LYS A 273 -29.01 5.77 -5.68
C LYS A 273 -29.39 4.83 -6.82
N GLU A 274 -28.71 5.00 -7.96
CA GLU A 274 -28.91 4.19 -9.15
C GLU A 274 -27.62 3.49 -9.54
N ASP A 275 -27.76 2.36 -10.24
CA ASP A 275 -26.63 1.59 -10.71
C ASP A 275 -25.84 2.42 -11.74
N PRO A 276 -24.56 2.73 -11.49
CA PRO A 276 -23.76 3.50 -12.44
C PRO A 276 -23.54 2.72 -13.74
N ILE A 277 -23.47 3.43 -14.85
CA ILE A 277 -22.98 2.86 -16.10
C ILE A 277 -21.45 2.96 -16.06
N PHE A 278 -20.80 1.89 -15.64
CA PHE A 278 -19.34 1.82 -15.59
C PHE A 278 -18.75 1.78 -17.00
N LYS A 279 -17.72 2.60 -17.19
CA LYS A 279 -16.87 2.68 -18.38
C LYS A 279 -15.42 2.53 -17.92
N PRO A 280 -15.00 1.30 -17.58
CA PRO A 280 -13.66 1.06 -17.11
C PRO A 280 -12.63 1.36 -18.21
N ASN A 281 -11.42 1.76 -17.81
CA ASN A 281 -10.28 1.77 -18.70
C ASN A 281 -9.75 0.33 -18.83
N PRO A 282 -9.79 -0.32 -20.01
CA PRO A 282 -9.43 -1.73 -20.16
C PRO A 282 -7.96 -2.05 -19.85
N ASP A 283 -7.07 -1.05 -19.90
CA ASP A 283 -5.67 -1.22 -19.51
C ASP A 283 -5.52 -1.42 -17.99
N GLU A 284 -6.50 -0.96 -17.21
CA GLU A 284 -6.46 -0.97 -15.74
C GLU A 284 -7.50 -1.93 -15.14
N VAL A 285 -8.72 -1.92 -15.68
CA VAL A 285 -9.91 -2.61 -15.18
C VAL A 285 -10.61 -3.34 -16.32
N GLU A 286 -10.76 -4.65 -16.19
CA GLU A 286 -11.46 -5.50 -17.17
C GLU A 286 -12.97 -5.26 -17.13
N SER A 287 -13.55 -5.25 -15.92
CA SER A 287 -14.97 -5.08 -15.70
C SER A 287 -15.28 -4.58 -14.30
N VAL A 288 -16.49 -4.05 -14.10
CA VAL A 288 -17.03 -3.73 -12.78
C VAL A 288 -18.28 -4.58 -12.56
N GLU A 289 -18.27 -5.37 -11.50
CA GLU A 289 -19.34 -6.30 -11.14
C GLU A 289 -20.14 -5.78 -9.95
N LYS A 290 -21.46 -6.00 -9.94
CA LYS A 290 -22.35 -5.72 -8.80
C LYS A 290 -22.59 -7.02 -8.05
N LYS A 291 -22.23 -7.05 -6.76
CA LYS A 291 -22.29 -8.24 -5.92
C LYS A 291 -23.01 -8.01 -4.60
N SER A 292 -23.66 -9.05 -4.12
CA SER A 292 -24.20 -9.09 -2.76
C SER A 292 -23.08 -9.24 -1.73
N VAL A 293 -23.34 -8.91 -0.47
CA VAL A 293 -22.40 -9.14 0.64
C VAL A 293 -21.95 -10.61 0.72
N GLY A 294 -22.87 -11.56 0.52
CA GLY A 294 -22.54 -12.98 0.57
C GLY A 294 -21.56 -13.42 -0.53
N GLU A 295 -21.73 -12.91 -1.74
CA GLU A 295 -20.78 -13.15 -2.84
C GLU A 295 -19.40 -12.53 -2.55
N ILE A 296 -19.37 -11.31 -1.99
CA ILE A 296 -18.12 -10.66 -1.58
C ILE A 296 -17.39 -11.48 -0.50
N VAL A 297 -18.10 -11.94 0.53
CA VAL A 297 -17.51 -12.79 1.58
C VAL A 297 -16.97 -14.08 0.97
N LYS A 298 -17.73 -14.73 0.08
CA LYS A 298 -17.25 -15.92 -0.63
C LYS A 298 -15.96 -15.64 -1.42
N ASP A 299 -15.91 -14.54 -2.17
CA ASP A 299 -14.73 -14.19 -2.97
C ASP A 299 -13.52 -13.77 -2.12
N LEU A 300 -13.73 -13.19 -0.93
CA LEU A 300 -12.68 -12.95 0.06
C LEU A 300 -12.12 -14.29 0.57
N LEU A 301 -12.99 -15.22 0.97
CA LEU A 301 -12.59 -16.55 1.45
C LEU A 301 -11.88 -17.37 0.36
N ASP A 302 -12.33 -17.24 -0.89
CA ASP A 302 -11.68 -17.82 -2.08
C ASP A 302 -10.37 -17.08 -2.48
N ARG A 303 -9.94 -16.06 -1.72
CA ARG A 303 -8.75 -15.23 -1.95
C ARG A 303 -8.67 -14.58 -3.33
N LYS A 304 -9.82 -14.21 -3.91
CA LYS A 304 -9.89 -13.58 -5.24
C LYS A 304 -9.61 -12.08 -5.23
N PHE A 305 -9.63 -11.44 -4.07
CA PHE A 305 -9.23 -10.04 -3.93
C PHE A 305 -7.72 -9.89 -3.87
N LYS A 306 -7.21 -8.85 -4.52
CA LYS A 306 -5.83 -8.38 -4.29
C LYS A 306 -5.62 -8.16 -2.79
N PRO A 307 -4.44 -8.48 -2.22
CA PRO A 307 -4.25 -8.55 -0.76
C PRO A 307 -4.68 -7.29 0.02
N ASN A 308 -4.18 -6.11 -0.35
CA ASN A 308 -4.57 -4.88 0.35
C ASN A 308 -6.03 -4.46 0.07
N SER A 309 -6.55 -4.76 -1.12
CA SER A 309 -7.95 -4.53 -1.48
C SER A 309 -8.91 -5.42 -0.66
N ALA A 310 -8.49 -6.65 -0.32
CA ALA A 310 -9.23 -7.53 0.58
C ALA A 310 -9.37 -6.92 1.98
N LEU A 311 -8.28 -6.35 2.52
CA LEU A 311 -8.29 -5.68 3.82
C LEU A 311 -9.22 -4.45 3.82
N VAL A 312 -9.19 -3.63 2.76
CA VAL A 312 -10.10 -2.49 2.60
C VAL A 312 -11.56 -2.94 2.51
N MET A 313 -11.84 -4.05 1.81
CA MET A 313 -13.19 -4.59 1.71
C MET A 313 -13.69 -5.12 3.07
N ILE A 314 -12.83 -5.79 3.83
CA ILE A 314 -13.19 -6.25 5.19
C ILE A 314 -13.48 -5.06 6.10
N ASP A 315 -12.64 -4.02 6.10
CA ASP A 315 -12.91 -2.76 6.81
C ASP A 315 -14.27 -2.16 6.42
N PHE A 316 -14.58 -2.10 5.12
CA PHE A 316 -15.88 -1.64 4.63
C PHE A 316 -17.04 -2.46 5.20
N LEU A 317 -16.95 -3.80 5.12
CA LEU A 317 -18.00 -4.68 5.64
C LEU A 317 -18.20 -4.54 7.15
N ILE A 318 -17.12 -4.35 7.92
CA ILE A 318 -17.21 -4.12 9.36
C ILE A 318 -17.87 -2.77 9.65
N ARG A 319 -17.41 -1.68 9.04
CA ARG A 319 -17.93 -0.32 9.28
C ARG A 319 -19.40 -0.16 8.88
N HIS A 320 -19.86 -0.91 7.88
CA HIS A 320 -21.27 -0.90 7.44
C HIS A 320 -22.14 -1.95 8.15
N GLY A 321 -21.60 -2.68 9.14
CA GLY A 321 -22.35 -3.66 9.91
C GLY A 321 -22.72 -4.93 9.15
N CYS A 322 -22.14 -5.15 7.96
CA CYS A 322 -22.43 -6.30 7.11
C CYS A 322 -21.95 -7.63 7.70
N LEU A 323 -21.03 -7.57 8.66
CA LEU A 323 -20.55 -8.72 9.42
C LEU A 323 -21.19 -8.82 10.83
N GLY A 324 -22.10 -7.90 11.19
CA GLY A 324 -22.61 -7.70 12.56
C GLY A 324 -23.82 -8.56 12.95
N GLU A 325 -24.57 -9.12 11.99
CA GLU A 325 -25.61 -10.14 12.27
C GLU A 325 -25.00 -11.57 12.31
N ILE A 326 -23.66 -11.69 12.28
CA ILE A 326 -22.88 -12.91 12.00
C ILE A 326 -22.01 -13.38 13.23
N SER A 327 -22.28 -12.98 14.49
CA SER A 327 -21.61 -13.43 15.76
C SER A 327 -20.27 -12.73 16.15
N PRO A 328 -19.62 -13.11 17.28
CA PRO A 328 -19.40 -12.33 18.51
C PRO A 328 -18.40 -11.17 18.37
N GLY A 329 -18.68 -10.03 19.02
CA GLY A 329 -17.93 -8.78 18.86
C GLY A 329 -16.40 -8.87 18.97
N GLU A 330 -15.86 -9.86 19.68
CA GLU A 330 -14.41 -10.02 19.88
C GLU A 330 -13.61 -10.22 18.58
N ILE A 331 -14.08 -11.04 17.62
CA ILE A 331 -13.35 -11.28 16.36
C ILE A 331 -13.37 -10.02 15.48
N LEU A 332 -14.51 -9.33 15.42
CA LEU A 332 -14.63 -8.07 14.69
C LEU A 332 -13.73 -6.99 15.30
N ASP A 333 -13.67 -6.93 16.63
CA ASP A 333 -12.79 -6.01 17.36
C ASP A 333 -11.30 -6.33 17.12
N GLU A 334 -10.92 -7.61 17.05
CA GLU A 334 -9.56 -8.02 16.70
C GLU A 334 -9.20 -7.58 15.27
N MET A 335 -10.05 -7.88 14.28
CA MET A 335 -9.83 -7.43 12.89
C MET A 335 -9.75 -5.89 12.80
N ASN A 336 -10.67 -5.18 13.45
CA ASN A 336 -10.66 -3.72 13.50
C ASN A 336 -9.36 -3.18 14.09
N LYS A 337 -8.90 -3.75 15.22
CA LYS A 337 -7.65 -3.34 15.86
C LYS A 337 -6.45 -3.54 14.94
N MET A 338 -6.37 -4.68 14.26
CA MET A 338 -5.30 -4.98 13.30
C MET A 338 -5.29 -4.03 12.10
N LEU A 339 -6.47 -3.61 11.63
CA LEU A 339 -6.63 -2.71 10.48
C LEU A 339 -6.42 -1.24 10.85
N GLN A 340 -6.79 -0.80 12.06
CA GLN A 340 -6.64 0.59 12.46
C GLN A 340 -5.18 1.00 12.68
N LYS A 341 -4.37 0.09 13.24
CA LYS A 341 -3.00 0.42 13.62
C LYS A 341 -2.08 -0.78 13.53
N HIS A 342 -1.03 -0.65 12.74
CA HIS A 342 0.05 -1.62 12.66
C HIS A 342 1.32 -1.04 13.28
N GLU A 343 1.92 -1.74 14.25
CA GLU A 343 3.02 -1.20 15.06
C GLU A 343 4.20 -0.71 14.22
N ILE A 344 4.66 -1.52 13.26
CA ILE A 344 5.78 -1.16 12.38
C ILE A 344 5.44 0.03 11.48
N VAL A 345 4.23 0.06 10.91
CA VAL A 345 3.81 1.14 10.00
C VAL A 345 3.73 2.45 10.79
N ASN A 346 3.09 2.41 11.95
CA ASN A 346 2.96 3.56 12.83
C ASN A 346 4.30 4.05 13.43
N GLY A 347 5.33 3.20 13.43
CA GLY A 347 6.69 3.58 13.83
C GLY A 347 7.49 4.27 12.72
N LEU A 348 6.95 4.34 11.51
CA LEU A 348 7.58 4.94 10.34
C LEU A 348 6.81 6.19 9.88
N PRO A 349 7.50 7.16 9.27
CA PRO A 349 6.83 8.35 8.78
C PRO A 349 5.82 8.05 7.66
N HIS A 350 4.61 8.59 7.80
CA HIS A 350 3.57 8.45 6.79
C HIS A 350 2.60 9.63 6.78
N TRP A 351 1.62 9.59 5.87
CA TRP A 351 0.78 10.72 5.52
C TRP A 351 0.05 11.38 6.71
N SER A 352 -0.38 10.59 7.70
CA SER A 352 -1.13 11.12 8.85
C SER A 352 -0.28 12.00 9.77
N ASP A 353 1.05 11.85 9.75
CA ASP A 353 1.97 12.66 10.56
C ASP A 353 2.04 14.11 10.09
N VAL A 354 1.49 14.40 8.90
CA VAL A 354 1.41 15.74 8.32
C VAL A 354 0.08 16.42 8.62
N LYS A 355 -0.96 15.66 9.00
CA LYS A 355 -2.27 16.20 9.40
C LYS A 355 -2.28 16.70 10.86
N SER A 356 -1.37 16.21 11.71
CA SER A 356 -1.13 16.67 13.08
C SER A 356 -0.11 17.79 13.13
#